data_AF-A0A6C0J4T3-F1
#
_entry.id   AF-A0A6C0J4T3-F1
#
_cell.length_a   1.000
_cell.length_b   1.000
_cell.length_c   1.000
_cell.angle_alpha   90.00
_cell.angle_beta   90.00
_cell.angle_gamma   90.00
#
_symmetry.space_group_name_H-M   'P 1'
#
loop_
_entity.id
_entity.type
_entity.pdbx_description
1 polymer ?
#
loop_
_entity_poly.entity_id
_entity_poly.type
_entity_poly.pdbx_seq_one_letter_code
_entity_poly.pdbx_strand_id
1 'polypeptide(L)'
;MNKLIIGYEKGSQYGQSIIEYLIKFLYTDVKWTNNKNDNVDIMVQSNNGTLWNRKKKKYLYWSGESYEPIKNKNATHELWISTTLLYNDHMYIPYVLYSPYLYKERKYTNNQRKYFLAYCSSNKVKEREEFFNKCYNLKNNLVCHSLGICNGNIPQSNKKVKGIWSDECLIDSYKDYTFVMAFENGVVDGYITEKIINAFYSGAIPVYYGSSNVSEFFNPKSFINVSNYNSFEDCIKYMLTLTNEQITNMVNEPIYQSNNDIIQLCNESRPNNTRDEYIKQLKDFLQK
;
A
#
# COMPACT_ATOMS: atom_id res chain seq x y z
N MET A 1 -11.60 -19.93 -27.39
CA MET A 1 -10.99 -19.01 -26.42
C MET A 1 -11.31 -19.56 -25.05
N ASN A 2 -10.31 -19.83 -24.23
CA ASN A 2 -10.53 -20.50 -22.95
C ASN A 2 -11.09 -19.51 -21.94
N LYS A 3 -12.21 -19.87 -21.34
CA LYS A 3 -12.81 -19.18 -20.20
C LYS A 3 -12.12 -19.67 -18.94
N LEU A 4 -11.74 -18.75 -18.03
CA LEU A 4 -11.24 -19.10 -16.71
C LEU A 4 -12.29 -18.74 -15.65
N ILE A 5 -12.66 -19.69 -14.82
CA ILE A 5 -13.59 -19.50 -13.69
C ILE A 5 -12.78 -19.50 -12.40
N ILE A 6 -12.72 -18.34 -11.74
CA ILE A 6 -11.98 -18.12 -10.49
C ILE A 6 -12.97 -18.12 -9.33
N GLY A 7 -12.79 -19.08 -8.42
CA GLY A 7 -13.46 -19.08 -7.12
C GLY A 7 -12.72 -18.17 -6.14
N TYR A 8 -13.42 -17.47 -5.26
CA TYR A 8 -12.78 -16.74 -4.17
C TYR A 8 -13.54 -16.85 -2.86
N GLU A 9 -12.81 -16.77 -1.74
CA GLU A 9 -13.40 -16.71 -0.41
C GLU A 9 -13.72 -15.27 -0.01
N LYS A 10 -14.77 -15.06 0.80
CA LYS A 10 -15.18 -13.72 1.24
C LYS A 10 -14.00 -13.00 1.91
N GLY A 11 -13.69 -11.77 1.47
CA GLY A 11 -12.51 -11.03 1.93
C GLY A 11 -11.26 -11.20 1.05
N SER A 12 -11.29 -12.08 0.05
CA SER A 12 -10.20 -12.29 -0.92
C SER A 12 -10.31 -11.41 -2.17
N GLN A 13 -11.37 -10.60 -2.29
CA GLN A 13 -11.60 -9.73 -3.46
C GLN A 13 -10.60 -8.57 -3.58
N TYR A 14 -9.86 -8.22 -2.50
CA TYR A 14 -8.95 -7.06 -2.52
C TYR A 14 -7.73 -7.27 -3.42
N GLY A 15 -7.37 -8.53 -3.73
CA GLY A 15 -6.31 -8.89 -4.69
C GLY A 15 -6.77 -8.98 -6.13
N GLN A 16 -8.09 -8.83 -6.39
CA GLN A 16 -8.70 -9.15 -7.67
C GLN A 16 -8.11 -8.34 -8.83
N SER A 17 -7.88 -7.04 -8.67
CA SER A 17 -7.40 -6.17 -9.74
C SER A 17 -6.01 -6.56 -10.27
N ILE A 18 -5.08 -6.90 -9.39
CA ILE A 18 -3.73 -7.36 -9.79
C ILE A 18 -3.78 -8.76 -10.39
N ILE A 19 -4.59 -9.66 -9.81
CA ILE A 19 -4.76 -11.00 -10.34
C ILE A 19 -5.36 -10.93 -11.75
N GLU A 20 -6.39 -10.11 -11.96
CA GLU A 20 -6.96 -9.83 -13.28
C GLU A 20 -5.95 -9.20 -14.22
N TYR A 21 -5.12 -8.26 -13.73
CA TYR A 21 -4.05 -7.66 -14.52
C TYR A 21 -3.06 -8.70 -15.04
N LEU A 22 -2.68 -9.69 -14.23
CA LEU A 22 -1.78 -10.76 -14.67
C LEU A 22 -2.49 -11.78 -15.57
N ILE A 23 -3.72 -12.16 -15.22
CA ILE A 23 -4.49 -13.19 -15.94
C ILE A 23 -4.93 -12.72 -17.33
N LYS A 24 -5.20 -11.42 -17.54
CA LYS A 24 -5.67 -10.91 -18.84
C LYS A 24 -4.72 -11.20 -20.01
N PHE A 25 -3.43 -11.43 -19.72
CA PHE A 25 -2.43 -11.82 -20.72
C PHE A 25 -2.54 -13.29 -21.14
N LEU A 26 -3.20 -14.12 -20.34
CA LEU A 26 -3.36 -15.55 -20.58
C LEU A 26 -4.80 -15.93 -20.99
N TYR A 27 -5.80 -15.19 -20.49
CA TYR A 27 -7.22 -15.46 -20.71
C TYR A 27 -7.98 -14.16 -21.02
N THR A 28 -8.85 -14.21 -22.02
CA THR A 28 -9.67 -13.06 -22.46
C THR A 28 -11.08 -13.05 -21.86
N ASP A 29 -11.53 -14.18 -21.30
CA ASP A 29 -12.82 -14.32 -20.59
C ASP A 29 -12.56 -14.90 -19.19
N VAL A 30 -12.71 -14.07 -18.17
CA VAL A 30 -12.50 -14.42 -16.77
C VAL A 30 -13.80 -14.18 -16.00
N LYS A 31 -14.30 -15.23 -15.32
CA LYS A 31 -15.46 -15.14 -14.44
C LYS A 31 -15.05 -15.36 -12.99
N TRP A 32 -15.32 -14.39 -12.13
CA TRP A 32 -15.19 -14.56 -10.68
C TRP A 32 -16.49 -15.07 -10.06
N THR A 33 -16.38 -15.94 -9.06
CA THR A 33 -17.53 -16.44 -8.30
C THR A 33 -17.17 -16.73 -6.84
N ASN A 34 -18.07 -16.37 -5.94
CA ASN A 34 -18.04 -16.79 -4.54
C ASN A 34 -19.11 -17.86 -4.24
N ASN A 35 -19.79 -18.36 -5.27
CA ASN A 35 -20.81 -19.38 -5.11
C ASN A 35 -20.15 -20.74 -4.88
N LYS A 36 -20.47 -21.35 -3.73
CA LYS A 36 -19.84 -22.60 -3.32
C LYS A 36 -20.11 -23.82 -4.20
N ASN A 37 -21.17 -23.74 -4.99
CA ASN A 37 -21.60 -24.82 -5.87
C ASN A 37 -21.00 -24.74 -7.26
N ASP A 38 -20.36 -23.62 -7.61
CA ASP A 38 -19.77 -23.43 -8.94
C ASP A 38 -18.54 -24.33 -9.10
N ASN A 39 -18.38 -24.90 -10.30
CA ASN A 39 -17.13 -25.55 -10.66
C ASN A 39 -16.15 -24.47 -11.13
N VAL A 40 -15.06 -24.32 -10.38
CA VAL A 40 -14.01 -23.33 -10.63
C VAL A 40 -12.70 -24.02 -11.00
N ASP A 41 -11.89 -23.34 -11.80
CA ASP A 41 -10.58 -23.81 -12.27
C ASP A 41 -9.52 -23.61 -11.18
N ILE A 42 -9.55 -22.45 -10.51
CA ILE A 42 -8.67 -22.10 -9.39
C ILE A 42 -9.45 -21.45 -8.25
N MET A 43 -8.89 -21.52 -7.05
CA MET A 43 -9.37 -20.80 -5.87
C MET A 43 -8.39 -19.69 -5.51
N VAL A 44 -8.90 -18.49 -5.22
CA VAL A 44 -8.14 -17.38 -4.63
C VAL A 44 -8.46 -17.29 -3.14
N GLN A 45 -7.43 -17.23 -2.30
CA GLN A 45 -7.57 -17.16 -0.84
C GLN A 45 -6.69 -16.07 -0.23
N SER A 46 -7.28 -15.28 0.68
CA SER A 46 -6.60 -14.29 1.52
C SER A 46 -6.76 -14.55 3.02
N ASN A 47 -6.14 -13.72 3.86
CA ASN A 47 -6.15 -13.82 5.32
C ASN A 47 -7.56 -13.77 5.93
N ASN A 48 -8.53 -13.21 5.21
CA ASN A 48 -9.91 -13.06 5.68
C ASN A 48 -10.87 -14.13 5.14
N GLY A 49 -10.36 -15.11 4.37
CA GLY A 49 -11.15 -16.16 3.76
C GLY A 49 -11.79 -17.11 4.77
N THR A 50 -13.11 -17.30 4.68
CA THR A 50 -13.79 -18.40 5.36
C THR A 50 -13.79 -19.64 4.47
N LEU A 51 -13.15 -20.70 4.95
CA LEU A 51 -13.05 -21.99 4.26
C LEU A 51 -14.44 -22.57 3.94
N TRP A 52 -14.92 -22.35 2.72
CA TRP A 52 -16.18 -22.92 2.24
C TRP A 52 -15.95 -24.07 1.25
N ASN A 53 -14.82 -24.08 0.54
CA ASN A 53 -14.49 -25.12 -0.42
C ASN A 53 -13.70 -26.25 0.24
N ARG A 54 -14.27 -27.46 0.23
CA ARG A 54 -13.64 -28.68 0.78
C ARG A 54 -13.10 -29.63 -0.29
N LYS A 55 -13.17 -29.25 -1.57
CA LYS A 55 -12.69 -30.06 -2.70
C LYS A 55 -11.21 -29.76 -2.98
N LYS A 56 -10.50 -30.79 -3.44
CA LYS A 56 -9.13 -30.66 -3.95
C LYS A 56 -9.10 -29.76 -5.19
N LYS A 57 -8.35 -28.65 -5.12
CA LYS A 57 -8.28 -27.61 -6.18
C LYS A 57 -6.91 -26.94 -6.18
N LYS A 58 -6.60 -26.16 -7.22
CA LYS A 58 -5.41 -25.29 -7.23
C LYS A 58 -5.72 -24.01 -6.46
N TYR A 59 -4.75 -23.52 -5.68
CA TYR A 59 -4.90 -22.31 -4.89
C TYR A 59 -3.88 -21.26 -5.28
N LEU A 60 -4.38 -20.06 -5.57
CA LEU A 60 -3.59 -18.84 -5.64
C LEU A 60 -3.80 -18.11 -4.32
N TYR A 61 -2.76 -18.01 -3.52
CA TYR A 61 -2.78 -17.31 -2.25
C TYR A 61 -2.33 -15.87 -2.44
N TRP A 62 -3.03 -14.94 -1.80
CA TRP A 62 -2.68 -13.54 -1.82
C TRP A 62 -2.99 -12.87 -0.48
N SER A 63 -2.09 -12.03 0.00
CA SER A 63 -2.30 -11.22 1.21
C SER A 63 -2.05 -9.75 0.95
N GLY A 64 -3.03 -8.93 1.35
CA GLY A 64 -2.84 -7.48 1.50
C GLY A 64 -2.24 -7.07 2.84
N GLU A 65 -2.01 -8.02 3.73
CA GLU A 65 -1.40 -7.84 5.05
C GLU A 65 0.10 -8.15 4.99
N SER A 66 0.83 -7.81 6.05
CA SER A 66 2.27 -8.09 6.17
C SER A 66 2.61 -9.56 6.49
N TYR A 67 1.67 -10.49 6.30
CA TYR A 67 1.80 -11.91 6.61
C TYR A 67 0.92 -12.78 5.69
N GLU A 68 1.30 -14.04 5.51
CA GLU A 68 0.63 -14.97 4.59
C GLU A 68 -0.78 -15.41 5.03
N PRO A 69 -1.66 -15.75 4.06
CA PRO A 69 -2.91 -16.46 4.34
C PRO A 69 -2.64 -17.87 4.88
N ILE A 70 -3.60 -18.41 5.65
CA ILE A 70 -3.53 -19.79 6.12
C ILE A 70 -3.71 -20.75 4.94
N LYS A 71 -2.72 -21.63 4.73
CA LYS A 71 -2.75 -22.68 3.70
C LYS A 71 -3.99 -23.57 3.81
N ASN A 72 -4.62 -23.85 2.66
CA ASN A 72 -5.72 -24.81 2.56
C ASN A 72 -5.19 -26.24 2.43
N LYS A 73 -5.64 -27.15 3.31
CA LYS A 73 -5.29 -28.57 3.26
C LYS A 73 -5.73 -29.30 1.98
N ASN A 74 -6.63 -28.71 1.21
CA ASN A 74 -7.13 -29.26 -0.05
C ASN A 74 -6.42 -28.66 -1.28
N ALA A 75 -5.37 -27.86 -1.10
CA ALA A 75 -4.56 -27.39 -2.22
C ALA A 75 -3.85 -28.57 -2.91
N THR A 76 -4.01 -28.65 -4.23
CA THR A 76 -3.32 -29.63 -5.11
C THR A 76 -2.06 -29.03 -5.71
N HIS A 77 -2.11 -27.74 -6.00
CA HIS A 77 -1.01 -26.92 -6.48
C HIS A 77 -1.19 -25.53 -5.89
N GLU A 78 -0.07 -24.83 -5.74
CA GLU A 78 0.01 -23.57 -4.99
C GLU A 78 0.77 -22.56 -5.83
N LEU A 79 0.24 -21.33 -5.87
CA LEU A 79 0.94 -20.14 -6.32
C LEU A 79 0.72 -19.08 -5.27
N TRP A 80 1.78 -18.41 -4.86
CA TRP A 80 1.70 -17.45 -3.78
C TRP A 80 2.13 -16.06 -4.24
N ILE A 81 1.31 -15.07 -3.90
CA ILE A 81 1.59 -13.66 -4.13
C ILE A 81 1.69 -12.96 -2.77
N SER A 82 2.89 -12.43 -2.49
CA SER A 82 3.21 -11.71 -1.26
C SER A 82 3.31 -10.21 -1.53
N THR A 83 2.86 -9.39 -0.57
CA THR A 83 3.11 -7.93 -0.54
C THR A 83 4.35 -7.58 0.28
N THR A 84 5.13 -8.58 0.70
CA THR A 84 6.36 -8.46 1.47
C THR A 84 7.50 -9.27 0.84
N LEU A 85 8.74 -8.93 1.16
CA LEU A 85 9.95 -9.64 0.74
C LEU A 85 10.39 -10.73 1.74
N LEU A 86 9.52 -11.16 2.64
CA LEU A 86 9.84 -12.19 3.64
C LEU A 86 10.02 -13.59 3.03
N TYR A 87 9.52 -13.81 1.80
CA TYR A 87 9.40 -15.12 1.18
C TYR A 87 10.02 -15.11 -0.22
N ASN A 88 11.08 -15.90 -0.39
CA ASN A 88 11.87 -15.91 -1.63
C ASN A 88 11.23 -16.71 -2.77
N ASP A 89 10.27 -17.60 -2.46
CA ASP A 89 9.57 -18.46 -3.41
C ASP A 89 8.20 -17.90 -3.82
N HIS A 90 7.88 -16.68 -3.40
CA HIS A 90 6.64 -15.99 -3.68
C HIS A 90 6.79 -14.96 -4.80
N MET A 91 5.73 -14.76 -5.58
CA MET A 91 5.64 -13.58 -6.44
C MET A 91 5.48 -12.34 -5.56
N TYR A 92 6.42 -11.39 -5.66
CA TYR A 92 6.37 -10.16 -4.89
C TYR A 92 5.63 -9.05 -5.63
N ILE A 93 4.46 -8.68 -5.13
CA ILE A 93 3.66 -7.59 -5.69
C ILE A 93 3.36 -6.61 -4.55
N PRO A 94 4.07 -5.46 -4.46
CA PRO A 94 3.88 -4.54 -3.36
C PRO A 94 2.46 -3.98 -3.34
N TYR A 95 1.90 -3.83 -2.14
CA TYR A 95 0.52 -3.38 -1.97
C TYR A 95 0.28 -1.99 -2.61
N VAL A 96 1.31 -1.16 -2.66
CA VAL A 96 1.25 0.17 -3.27
C VAL A 96 0.73 0.17 -4.72
N LEU A 97 0.91 -0.94 -5.46
CA LEU A 97 0.41 -1.10 -6.82
C LEU A 97 -1.12 -1.14 -6.91
N TYR A 98 -1.80 -1.43 -5.80
CA TYR A 98 -3.27 -1.42 -5.71
C TYR A 98 -3.83 -0.01 -5.51
N SER A 99 -2.97 1.00 -5.28
CA SER A 99 -3.46 2.35 -5.04
C SER A 99 -4.15 2.91 -6.29
N PRO A 100 -5.39 3.46 -6.17
CA PRO A 100 -6.08 4.09 -7.29
C PRO A 100 -5.45 5.43 -7.71
N TYR A 101 -4.43 5.89 -6.99
CA TYR A 101 -3.69 7.12 -7.23
C TYR A 101 -2.24 6.87 -7.65
N LEU A 102 -1.85 5.61 -7.88
CA LEU A 102 -0.54 5.29 -8.44
C LEU A 102 -0.36 6.00 -9.80
N TYR A 103 0.80 6.59 -10.02
CA TYR A 103 1.17 7.38 -11.20
C TYR A 103 0.35 8.64 -11.46
N LYS A 104 -0.56 9.02 -10.56
CA LYS A 104 -1.23 10.32 -10.65
C LYS A 104 -0.32 11.41 -10.12
N GLU A 105 -0.33 12.54 -10.83
CA GLU A 105 0.30 13.76 -10.36
C GLU A 105 -0.34 14.26 -9.07
N ARG A 106 0.39 15.09 -8.31
CA ARG A 106 -0.11 15.72 -7.09
C ARG A 106 -1.38 16.51 -7.41
N LYS A 107 -2.51 16.15 -6.78
CA LYS A 107 -3.81 16.81 -6.97
C LYS A 107 -3.79 18.28 -6.55
N TYR A 108 -3.03 18.60 -5.50
CA TYR A 108 -2.90 19.95 -4.98
C TYR A 108 -1.44 20.38 -4.99
N THR A 109 -1.17 21.59 -5.50
CA THR A 109 0.18 22.13 -5.71
C THR A 109 0.55 23.26 -4.75
N ASN A 110 -0.34 23.63 -3.82
CA ASN A 110 -0.04 24.65 -2.83
C ASN A 110 0.96 24.14 -1.79
N ASN A 111 2.13 24.78 -1.72
CA ASN A 111 3.20 24.45 -0.78
C ASN A 111 3.07 25.20 0.56
N GLN A 112 2.31 26.29 0.61
CA GLN A 112 2.03 27.01 1.85
C GLN A 112 0.74 26.50 2.48
N ARG A 113 0.90 25.50 3.35
CA ARG A 113 -0.22 24.78 3.95
C ARG A 113 -0.49 25.26 5.37
N LYS A 114 -1.77 25.19 5.76
CA LYS A 114 -2.27 25.78 7.02
C LYS A 114 -1.83 24.99 8.26
N TYR A 115 -1.71 23.68 8.11
CA TYR A 115 -1.45 22.75 9.20
C TYR A 115 -0.14 22.01 8.97
N PHE A 116 0.50 21.59 10.05
CA PHE A 116 1.83 20.98 9.97
C PHE A 116 1.75 19.49 9.65
N LEU A 117 0.99 18.72 10.42
CA LEU A 117 0.95 17.26 10.30
C LEU A 117 -0.48 16.70 10.38
N ALA A 118 -0.83 15.81 9.46
CA ALA A 118 -1.99 14.93 9.59
C ALA A 118 -1.58 13.49 9.92
N TYR A 119 -2.32 12.87 10.82
CA TYR A 119 -2.22 11.44 11.16
C TYR A 119 -3.57 10.75 10.97
N CYS A 120 -3.72 9.86 9.99
CA CYS A 120 -4.95 9.09 9.81
C CYS A 120 -4.70 7.60 9.96
N SER A 121 -5.23 6.99 11.02
CA SER A 121 -5.20 5.54 11.19
C SER A 121 -6.40 5.07 12.03
N SER A 122 -6.83 3.84 11.76
CA SER A 122 -7.84 3.14 12.56
C SER A 122 -7.28 1.95 13.33
N ASN A 123 -6.09 1.47 12.93
CA ASN A 123 -5.35 0.44 13.65
C ASN A 123 -4.27 1.07 14.52
N LYS A 124 -4.33 0.83 15.83
CA LYS A 124 -3.40 1.39 16.81
C LYS A 124 -2.08 0.61 16.74
N VAL A 125 -1.02 1.30 16.33
CA VAL A 125 0.36 0.77 16.27
C VAL A 125 1.23 1.62 17.16
N LYS A 126 2.06 0.98 18.01
CA LYS A 126 2.84 1.67 19.05
C LYS A 126 3.66 2.82 18.46
N GLU A 127 4.38 2.56 17.39
CA GLU A 127 5.30 3.50 16.75
C GLU A 127 4.56 4.69 16.14
N ARG A 128 3.37 4.47 15.58
CA ARG A 128 2.51 5.55 15.05
C ARG A 128 2.03 6.47 16.15
N GLU A 129 1.51 5.89 17.23
CA GLU A 129 1.00 6.66 18.37
C GLU A 129 2.14 7.42 19.04
N GLU A 130 3.30 6.78 19.20
CA GLU A 130 4.49 7.38 19.80
C GLU A 130 5.03 8.55 18.95
N PHE A 131 5.17 8.37 17.64
CA PHE A 131 5.60 9.45 16.74
C PHE A 131 4.62 10.63 16.77
N PHE A 132 3.31 10.36 16.66
CA PHE A 132 2.31 11.43 16.69
C PHE A 132 2.33 12.19 18.02
N ASN A 133 2.52 11.50 19.15
CA ASN A 133 2.63 12.11 20.48
C ASN A 133 3.83 13.02 20.62
N LYS A 134 5.01 12.52 20.24
CA LYS A 134 6.24 13.30 20.25
C LYS A 134 6.09 14.52 19.33
N CYS A 135 5.53 14.33 18.13
CA CYS A 135 5.31 15.42 17.21
C CYS A 135 4.34 16.46 17.80
N TYR A 136 3.24 16.02 18.41
CA TYR A 136 2.28 16.94 19.00
C TYR A 136 2.88 17.73 20.17
N ASN A 137 3.77 17.14 20.97
CA ASN A 137 4.41 17.82 22.08
C ASN A 137 5.52 18.79 21.61
N LEU A 138 6.20 18.47 20.50
CA LEU A 138 7.32 19.26 19.97
C LEU A 138 6.90 20.32 18.93
N LYS A 139 5.68 20.25 18.40
CA LYS A 139 5.20 21.11 17.28
C LYS A 139 5.27 22.63 17.53
N ASN A 140 5.53 23.07 18.76
CA ASN A 140 5.46 24.47 19.17
C ASN A 140 4.05 25.04 18.84
N ASN A 141 3.96 26.21 18.20
CA ASN A 141 2.71 26.85 17.78
C ASN A 141 2.08 26.25 16.51
N LEU A 142 2.71 25.25 15.89
CA LEU A 142 2.17 24.58 14.72
C LEU A 142 1.02 23.65 15.12
N VAL A 143 0.20 23.26 14.13
CA VAL A 143 -1.03 22.48 14.37
C VAL A 143 -0.91 21.10 13.75
N CYS A 144 -1.14 20.07 14.57
CA CYS A 144 -1.22 18.67 14.15
C CYS A 144 -2.64 18.15 14.42
N HIS A 145 -3.19 17.37 13.49
CA HIS A 145 -4.50 16.73 13.69
C HIS A 145 -4.42 15.23 13.42
N SER A 146 -5.20 14.47 14.19
CA SER A 146 -5.51 13.10 13.85
C SER A 146 -6.83 13.03 13.09
N LEU A 147 -6.86 12.36 11.93
CA LEU A 147 -8.04 12.26 11.05
C LEU A 147 -8.70 10.87 11.08
N GLY A 148 -8.11 9.91 11.78
CA GLY A 148 -8.65 8.57 11.98
C GLY A 148 -9.29 8.37 13.36
N ILE A 149 -9.45 7.11 13.75
CA ILE A 149 -9.88 6.74 15.12
C ILE A 149 -8.71 6.88 16.10
N CYS A 150 -7.50 6.57 15.65
CA CYS A 150 -6.27 6.71 16.40
C CYS A 150 -5.86 8.19 16.50
N ASN A 151 -5.31 8.59 17.66
CA ASN A 151 -5.00 10.00 17.96
C ASN A 151 -3.83 10.21 18.93
N GLY A 152 -3.02 9.19 19.20
CA GLY A 152 -1.90 9.29 20.15
C GLY A 152 -2.33 9.44 21.62
N ASN A 153 -3.61 9.25 21.96
CA ASN A 153 -4.16 9.69 23.25
C ASN A 153 -4.25 11.23 23.38
N ILE A 154 -4.43 11.93 22.24
CA ILE A 154 -4.61 13.38 22.16
C ILE A 154 -5.97 13.67 21.52
N PRO A 155 -7.09 13.43 22.24
CA PRO A 155 -8.43 13.50 21.68
C PRO A 155 -8.79 14.88 21.10
N GLN A 156 -8.25 15.96 21.66
CA GLN A 156 -8.46 17.33 21.18
C GLN A 156 -7.83 17.60 19.80
N SER A 157 -6.89 16.77 19.35
CA SER A 157 -6.33 16.84 17.99
C SER A 157 -7.24 16.20 16.94
N ASN A 158 -8.28 15.47 17.37
CA ASN A 158 -9.06 14.63 16.48
C ASN A 158 -10.06 15.43 15.64
N LYS A 159 -9.90 15.32 14.32
CA LYS A 159 -10.80 15.84 13.28
C LYS A 159 -11.19 14.71 12.35
N LYS A 160 -11.74 13.63 12.91
CA LYS A 160 -12.06 12.41 12.19
C LYS A 160 -12.79 12.70 10.87
N VAL A 161 -12.23 12.18 9.79
CA VAL A 161 -12.80 12.24 8.44
C VAL A 161 -13.65 10.99 8.20
N LYS A 162 -14.72 11.12 7.41
CA LYS A 162 -15.55 9.99 6.99
C LYS A 162 -14.96 9.34 5.75
N GLY A 163 -15.21 8.04 5.56
CA GLY A 163 -14.78 7.29 4.39
C GLY A 163 -13.74 6.21 4.69
N ILE A 164 -13.22 5.61 3.63
CA ILE A 164 -12.18 4.59 3.64
C ILE A 164 -10.85 5.13 3.11
N TRP A 165 -9.79 4.31 3.20
CA TRP A 165 -8.42 4.71 2.84
C TRP A 165 -8.26 5.11 1.37
N SER A 166 -9.11 4.63 0.47
CA SER A 166 -9.07 4.96 -0.96
C SER A 166 -9.95 6.16 -1.32
N ASP A 167 -10.73 6.72 -0.40
CA ASP A 167 -11.69 7.77 -0.73
C ASP A 167 -11.01 9.12 -0.97
N GLU A 168 -11.51 9.84 -1.96
CA GLU A 168 -11.03 11.19 -2.30
C GLU A 168 -11.24 12.18 -1.14
N CYS A 169 -12.23 11.95 -0.27
CA CYS A 169 -12.47 12.76 0.93
C CYS A 169 -11.25 12.78 1.88
N LEU A 170 -10.52 11.66 2.00
CA LEU A 170 -9.29 11.61 2.79
C LEU A 170 -8.18 12.45 2.14
N ILE A 171 -8.03 12.33 0.83
CA ILE A 171 -7.05 13.09 0.04
C ILE A 171 -7.31 14.60 0.17
N ASP A 172 -8.57 15.01 0.04
CA ASP A 172 -8.99 16.41 0.14
C ASP A 172 -8.78 16.96 1.53
N SER A 173 -8.88 16.12 2.56
CA SER A 173 -8.58 16.51 3.94
C SER A 173 -7.08 16.75 4.15
N TYR A 174 -6.21 16.05 3.42
CA TYR A 174 -4.75 16.23 3.52
C TYR A 174 -4.22 17.50 2.83
N LYS A 175 -4.99 18.14 1.94
CA LYS A 175 -4.55 19.31 1.15
C LYS A 175 -4.03 20.48 2.01
N ASP A 176 -4.54 20.60 3.23
CA ASP A 176 -4.20 21.69 4.15
C ASP A 176 -2.98 21.39 5.03
N TYR A 177 -2.32 20.23 4.87
CA TYR A 177 -1.23 19.76 5.73
C TYR A 177 0.09 19.65 4.98
N THR A 178 1.16 20.27 5.50
CA THR A 178 2.53 20.15 4.96
C THR A 178 3.00 18.71 4.94
N PHE A 179 2.80 18.01 6.06
CA PHE A 179 3.23 16.63 6.26
C PHE A 179 2.03 15.71 6.50
N VAL A 180 2.10 14.50 5.97
CA VAL A 180 1.14 13.42 6.26
C VAL A 180 1.92 12.20 6.74
N MET A 181 1.55 11.66 7.90
CA MET A 181 2.12 10.41 8.38
C MET A 181 1.70 9.25 7.47
N ALA A 182 2.67 8.66 6.80
CA ALA A 182 2.52 7.48 5.94
C ALA A 182 3.18 6.26 6.59
N PHE A 183 2.89 6.02 7.86
CA PHE A 183 3.46 4.91 8.62
C PHE A 183 2.74 3.61 8.26
N GLU A 184 3.48 2.53 8.07
CA GLU A 184 2.93 1.19 7.86
C GLU A 184 2.48 0.53 9.16
N ASN A 185 1.73 -0.57 9.04
CA ASN A 185 1.23 -1.31 10.21
C ASN A 185 2.37 -2.01 10.96
N GLY A 186 3.51 -2.21 10.30
CA GLY A 186 4.73 -2.75 10.86
C GLY A 186 5.91 -2.43 9.93
N VAL A 187 7.12 -2.53 10.48
CA VAL A 187 8.37 -2.43 9.73
C VAL A 187 8.68 -3.80 9.16
N VAL A 188 8.32 -4.01 7.90
CA VAL A 188 8.51 -5.27 7.18
C VAL A 188 9.00 -4.97 5.78
N ASP A 189 10.09 -5.62 5.38
CA ASP A 189 10.67 -5.41 4.06
C ASP A 189 9.70 -5.79 2.95
N GLY A 190 9.65 -4.93 1.92
CA GLY A 190 8.70 -5.00 0.82
C GLY A 190 7.28 -4.50 1.14
N TYR A 191 6.90 -4.35 2.41
CA TYR A 191 5.54 -3.95 2.80
C TYR A 191 5.34 -2.44 2.68
N ILE A 192 4.97 -2.00 1.47
CA ILE A 192 4.68 -0.61 1.14
C ILE A 192 3.27 -0.54 0.59
N THR A 193 2.44 0.34 1.15
CA THR A 193 1.00 0.38 0.89
C THR A 193 0.54 1.72 0.28
N GLU A 194 -0.76 1.93 0.19
CA GLU A 194 -1.39 3.16 -0.33
C GLU A 194 -0.98 4.42 0.44
N LYS A 195 -0.55 4.30 1.70
CA LYS A 195 -0.43 5.44 2.63
C LYS A 195 0.53 6.50 2.13
N ILE A 196 1.67 6.08 1.58
CA ILE A 196 2.65 7.00 1.00
C ILE A 196 2.11 7.66 -0.28
N ILE A 197 1.38 6.91 -1.10
CA ILE A 197 0.74 7.43 -2.31
C ILE A 197 -0.37 8.42 -1.99
N ASN A 198 -1.19 8.17 -0.97
CA ASN A 198 -2.24 9.10 -0.56
C ASN A 198 -1.66 10.44 -0.10
N ALA A 199 -0.55 10.40 0.64
CA ALA A 199 0.20 11.60 1.01
C ALA A 199 0.72 12.34 -0.23
N PHE A 200 1.42 11.65 -1.14
CA PHE A 200 1.90 12.24 -2.39
C PHE A 200 0.78 12.85 -3.22
N TYR A 201 -0.30 12.10 -3.48
CA TYR A 201 -1.43 12.53 -4.31
C TYR A 201 -2.15 13.74 -3.71
N SER A 202 -2.24 13.86 -2.38
CA SER A 202 -2.75 15.08 -1.74
C SER A 202 -1.84 16.31 -1.89
N GLY A 203 -0.64 16.13 -2.43
CA GLY A 203 0.42 17.12 -2.53
C GLY A 203 1.22 17.35 -1.25
N ALA A 204 0.94 16.62 -0.18
CA ALA A 204 1.71 16.69 1.05
C ALA A 204 3.09 16.01 0.88
N ILE A 205 4.00 16.29 1.81
CA ILE A 205 5.24 15.52 1.96
C ILE A 205 4.93 14.31 2.85
N PRO A 206 5.11 13.07 2.36
CA PRO A 206 4.94 11.90 3.21
C PRO A 206 6.03 11.83 4.28
N VAL A 207 5.62 11.50 5.52
CA VAL A 207 6.53 11.11 6.61
C VAL A 207 6.37 9.60 6.78
N TYR A 208 7.27 8.85 6.16
CA TYR A 208 7.15 7.41 5.99
C TYR A 208 7.94 6.65 7.07
N TYR A 209 7.37 5.56 7.56
CA TYR A 209 8.03 4.59 8.42
C TYR A 209 7.45 3.21 8.16
N GLY A 210 8.28 2.26 7.75
CA GLY A 210 7.83 0.96 7.23
C GLY A 210 8.99 0.21 6.59
N SER A 211 8.79 -0.29 5.37
CA SER A 211 9.79 -1.06 4.62
C SER A 211 11.11 -0.31 4.43
N SER A 212 12.24 -1.01 4.61
CA SER A 212 13.57 -0.46 4.35
C SER A 212 13.80 -0.11 2.87
N ASN A 213 13.14 -0.85 1.97
CA ASN A 213 13.33 -0.70 0.53
C ASN A 213 12.41 0.34 -0.14
N VAL A 214 11.71 1.18 0.64
CA VAL A 214 10.81 2.24 0.10
C VAL A 214 11.51 3.17 -0.91
N SER A 215 12.79 3.42 -0.73
CA SER A 215 13.60 4.28 -1.61
C SER A 215 13.92 3.65 -2.98
N GLU A 216 13.67 2.36 -3.17
CA GLU A 216 13.72 1.70 -4.47
C GLU A 216 12.51 2.08 -5.32
N PHE A 217 11.38 2.44 -4.69
CA PHE A 217 10.11 2.79 -5.33
C PHE A 217 9.95 4.29 -5.50
N PHE A 218 10.32 5.03 -4.45
CA PHE A 218 10.09 6.47 -4.34
C PHE A 218 11.41 7.22 -4.23
N ASN A 219 11.48 8.41 -4.83
CA ASN A 219 12.66 9.25 -4.74
C ASN A 219 12.87 9.69 -3.28
N PRO A 220 14.01 9.36 -2.64
CA PRO A 220 14.25 9.70 -1.23
C PRO A 220 14.30 11.21 -0.95
N LYS A 221 14.33 12.06 -1.97
CA LYS A 221 14.24 13.52 -1.83
C LYS A 221 12.80 14.06 -1.76
N SER A 222 11.80 13.26 -2.14
CA SER A 222 10.39 13.70 -2.20
C SER A 222 9.57 13.36 -0.94
N PHE A 223 10.16 12.61 0.00
CA PHE A 223 9.54 12.24 1.26
C PHE A 223 10.55 12.19 2.40
N ILE A 224 10.07 12.13 3.64
CA ILE A 224 10.92 11.96 4.83
C ILE A 224 10.83 10.51 5.27
N ASN A 225 11.94 9.76 5.16
CA ASN A 225 12.04 8.42 5.74
C ASN A 225 12.48 8.51 7.19
N VAL A 226 11.60 8.17 8.12
CA VAL A 226 11.86 8.23 9.57
C VAL A 226 13.00 7.29 9.97
N SER A 227 13.21 6.18 9.26
CA SER A 227 14.29 5.23 9.53
C SER A 227 15.69 5.80 9.27
N ASN A 228 15.82 6.96 8.64
CA ASN A 228 17.10 7.64 8.40
C ASN A 228 17.58 8.48 9.61
N TYR A 229 16.81 8.50 10.71
CA TYR A 229 17.11 9.29 11.90
C TYR A 229 17.38 8.39 13.11
N ASN A 230 18.22 8.85 14.03
CA ASN A 230 18.55 8.10 15.24
C ASN A 230 17.36 7.96 16.21
N SER A 231 16.36 8.84 16.11
CA SER A 231 15.17 8.84 16.93
C SER A 231 13.99 9.52 16.22
N PHE A 232 12.76 9.27 16.70
CA PHE A 232 11.58 10.00 16.24
C PHE A 232 11.71 11.50 16.53
N GLU A 233 12.26 11.87 17.68
CA GLU A 233 12.54 13.27 18.02
C GLU A 233 13.46 13.95 17.02
N ASP A 234 14.51 13.28 16.55
CA ASP A 234 15.45 13.87 15.60
C ASP A 234 14.80 14.06 14.22
N CYS A 235 13.97 13.11 13.79
CA CYS A 235 13.14 13.28 12.59
C CYS A 235 12.17 14.48 12.74
N ILE A 236 11.50 14.60 13.88
CA ILE A 236 10.55 15.69 14.15
C ILE A 236 11.29 17.03 14.20
N LYS A 237 12.45 17.12 14.85
CA LYS A 237 13.29 18.31 14.87
C LYS A 237 13.69 18.72 13.45
N TYR A 238 14.13 17.78 12.63
CA TYR A 238 14.42 18.04 11.22
C TYR A 238 13.22 18.66 10.51
N MET A 239 12.03 18.05 10.64
CA MET A 239 10.79 18.57 10.05
C MET A 239 10.47 20.01 10.52
N LEU A 240 10.70 20.33 11.78
CA LEU A 240 10.49 21.67 12.35
C LEU A 240 11.51 22.71 11.88
N THR A 241 12.70 22.27 11.44
CA THR A 241 13.76 23.15 10.92
C THR A 241 13.67 23.43 9.42
N LEU A 242 12.81 22.72 8.70
CA LEU A 242 12.65 22.89 7.26
C LEU A 242 12.10 24.27 6.91
N THR A 243 12.80 24.96 6.02
CA THR A 243 12.35 26.23 5.45
C THR A 243 11.28 26.00 4.38
N ASN A 244 10.52 27.05 4.04
CA ASN A 244 9.54 27.00 2.95
C ASN A 244 10.17 26.65 1.59
N GLU A 245 11.41 27.06 1.35
CA GLU A 245 12.15 26.73 0.14
C GLU A 245 12.48 25.23 0.09
N GLN A 246 13.00 24.67 1.19
CA GLN A 246 13.29 23.23 1.26
C GLN A 246 12.02 22.38 1.11
N ILE A 247 10.92 22.77 1.75
CA ILE A 247 9.60 22.13 1.59
C ILE A 247 9.17 22.17 0.11
N THR A 248 9.27 23.34 -0.53
CA THR A 248 8.93 23.51 -1.95
C THR A 248 9.79 22.61 -2.85
N ASN A 249 11.10 22.54 -2.58
CA ASN A 249 12.01 21.68 -3.32
C ASN A 249 11.61 20.20 -3.18
N MET A 250 11.30 19.72 -1.97
CA MET A 250 10.84 18.34 -1.76
C MET A 250 9.51 18.03 -2.47
N VAL A 251 8.57 18.98 -2.53
CA VAL A 251 7.30 18.78 -3.26
C VAL A 251 7.53 18.65 -4.76
N ASN A 252 8.49 19.41 -5.31
CA ASN A 252 8.83 19.44 -6.73
C ASN A 252 9.72 18.28 -7.19
N GLU A 253 10.33 17.53 -6.26
CA GLU A 253 11.06 16.32 -6.59
C GLU A 253 10.13 15.27 -7.22
N PRO A 254 10.59 14.53 -8.26
CA PRO A 254 9.83 13.42 -8.83
C PRO A 254 9.42 12.42 -7.74
N ILE A 255 8.17 11.94 -7.78
CA ILE A 255 7.67 10.98 -6.78
C ILE A 255 8.39 9.63 -6.90
N TYR A 256 8.52 9.12 -8.12
CA TYR A 256 8.94 7.75 -8.40
C TYR A 256 10.40 7.64 -8.82
N GLN A 257 11.04 6.52 -8.46
CA GLN A 257 12.28 6.08 -9.10
C GLN A 257 11.98 5.57 -10.51
N SER A 258 12.69 6.07 -11.52
CA SER A 258 12.42 5.75 -12.94
C SER A 258 12.85 4.34 -13.37
N ASN A 259 13.66 3.67 -12.54
CA ASN A 259 14.39 2.45 -12.90
C ASN A 259 13.89 1.19 -12.20
N ASN A 260 12.90 1.31 -11.32
CA ASN A 260 12.28 0.15 -10.67
C ASN A 260 11.20 -0.43 -11.59
N ASP A 261 11.32 -1.70 -11.94
CA ASP A 261 10.41 -2.37 -12.87
C ASP A 261 9.17 -2.93 -12.17
N ILE A 262 9.28 -3.33 -10.89
CA ILE A 262 8.18 -3.79 -10.05
C ILE A 262 7.15 -2.68 -9.84
N ILE A 263 7.59 -1.45 -9.56
CA ILE A 263 6.64 -0.33 -9.45
C ILE A 263 5.91 -0.07 -10.77
N GLN A 264 6.60 -0.36 -11.89
CA GLN A 264 6.10 -0.23 -13.26
C GLN A 264 5.33 -1.46 -13.75
N LEU A 265 5.12 -2.47 -12.90
CA LEU A 265 4.46 -3.72 -13.28
C LEU A 265 3.10 -3.46 -13.96
N CYS A 266 2.35 -2.47 -13.49
CA CYS A 266 1.04 -2.07 -14.01
C CYS A 266 1.09 -0.97 -15.09
N ASN A 267 2.28 -0.48 -15.47
CA ASN A 267 2.44 0.55 -16.49
C ASN A 267 2.61 -0.10 -17.87
N GLU A 268 1.55 -0.04 -18.69
CA GLU A 268 1.46 -0.73 -19.99
C GLU A 268 2.41 -0.17 -21.08
N SER A 269 3.09 0.94 -20.81
CA SER A 269 3.95 1.62 -21.79
C SER A 269 5.38 1.07 -21.93
N ARG A 270 5.78 0.02 -21.17
CA ARG A 270 7.15 -0.53 -21.20
C ARG A 270 7.24 -2.06 -21.39
N PRO A 271 8.11 -2.58 -22.28
CA PRO A 271 8.32 -4.03 -22.51
C PRO A 271 9.42 -4.67 -21.62
N ASN A 272 9.40 -6.01 -21.47
CA ASN A 272 10.40 -6.91 -20.86
C ASN A 272 10.78 -6.62 -19.39
N ASN A 273 9.93 -7.03 -18.43
CA ASN A 273 10.09 -6.76 -17.00
C ASN A 273 9.57 -7.93 -16.12
N THR A 274 9.63 -7.78 -14.79
CA THR A 274 9.08 -8.73 -13.79
C THR A 274 7.71 -9.34 -14.18
N ARG A 275 6.87 -8.60 -14.92
CA ARG A 275 5.60 -9.10 -15.47
C ARG A 275 5.74 -10.41 -16.25
N ASP A 276 6.75 -10.52 -17.11
CA ASP A 276 6.87 -11.66 -18.02
C ASP A 276 7.26 -12.93 -17.24
N GLU A 277 8.07 -12.77 -16.19
CA GLU A 277 8.36 -13.83 -15.22
C GLU A 277 7.08 -14.25 -14.48
N TYR A 278 6.29 -13.29 -13.99
CA TYR A 278 5.04 -13.54 -13.28
C TYR A 278 3.98 -14.23 -14.17
N ILE A 279 3.88 -13.81 -15.44
CA ILE A 279 3.03 -14.47 -16.43
C ILE A 279 3.48 -15.92 -16.65
N LYS A 280 4.80 -16.18 -16.72
CA LYS A 280 5.33 -17.54 -16.86
C LYS A 280 4.97 -18.41 -15.65
N GLN A 281 5.22 -17.93 -14.43
CA GLN A 281 4.87 -18.65 -13.20
C GLN A 281 3.36 -18.96 -13.13
N LEU A 282 2.52 -17.98 -13.47
CA LEU A 282 1.07 -18.14 -13.51
C LEU A 282 0.63 -19.15 -14.57
N LYS A 283 1.23 -19.13 -15.76
CA LYS A 283 0.95 -20.10 -16.82
C LYS A 283 1.32 -21.53 -16.39
N ASP A 284 2.49 -21.71 -15.79
CA ASP A 284 2.94 -23.01 -15.28
C ASP A 284 2.01 -23.54 -14.19
N PHE A 285 1.54 -22.66 -13.28
CA PHE A 285 0.55 -23.01 -12.26
C PHE A 285 -0.80 -23.43 -12.88
N LEU A 286 -1.27 -22.69 -13.90
CA LEU A 286 -2.56 -22.97 -14.55
C LEU A 286 -2.53 -24.24 -15.42
N GLN A 287 -1.37 -24.70 -15.88
CA GLN A 287 -1.22 -25.90 -16.71
C GLN A 287 -1.01 -27.22 -15.93
N LYS A 288 -0.65 -27.17 -14.65
CA LYS A 288 -0.49 -28.35 -13.78
C LYS A 288 -1.80 -29.09 -13.44
#